data_AF-A0A507DD33-F1
#
_entry.id   AF-A0A507DD33-F1
#
_cell.length_a   1.000
_cell.length_b   1.000
_cell.length_c   1.000
_cell.angle_alpha   90.00
_cell.angle_beta   90.00
_cell.angle_gamma   90.00
#
_symmetry.space_group_name_H-M   'P 1'
#
loop_
_entity.id
_entity.type
_entity.pdbx_description
1 polymer ?
#
loop_
_entity_poly.entity_id
_entity_poly.type
_entity_poly.pdbx_seq_one_letter_code
_entity_poly.pdbx_strand_id
1 'polypeptide(L)'
;MEHHPQMTPRTARSLVALLVAACLVPTAVSAFDQANATASLQSLCHDMPGMPGCYLKKLCDENPSALSEPYCHPISLVGAVCLLDMPRMKGCAAYNAECANNATCQSLYPAPASLPTSATLAQNIYSICNEMSMDGCDRCRLTPTSRYSECDMLEVYSNLCAAMPGMSQCPPWSTFCSSSPGMGSRLCNDGSDPSTQIPSMIMYFHTGLVEFILFKSWIPRTYWQYWLSMLALFLLSVVFEVFQAMHVILDMHLAKSAKPLGSKGTTTGPPAQKRTNWNHVLLKGLLRMVHATFAYALMLVTMTYNVGLFFSVIVGLGVGNMLSAPLIKSAENAMGGTSGDPNWELCC
;
A
#
# COMPACT_ATOMS: atom_id res chain seq x y z
N MET A 1 42.70 -41.08 -63.05
CA MET A 1 43.84 -41.92 -62.62
C MET A 1 44.55 -41.16 -61.53
N GLU A 2 44.45 -41.71 -60.31
CA GLU A 2 45.30 -41.57 -59.12
C GLU A 2 45.72 -40.16 -58.65
N HIS A 3 45.11 -39.63 -57.58
CA HIS A 3 45.44 -39.81 -56.15
C HIS A 3 46.69 -39.07 -55.65
N HIS A 4 46.46 -37.90 -55.05
CA HIS A 4 47.13 -37.41 -53.84
C HIS A 4 46.36 -36.21 -53.26
N PRO A 5 45.69 -36.32 -52.10
CA PRO A 5 45.23 -35.16 -51.35
C PRO A 5 46.22 -34.80 -50.24
N GLN A 6 46.72 -33.57 -50.27
CA GLN A 6 47.37 -32.90 -49.15
C GLN A 6 46.31 -32.55 -48.10
N MET A 7 46.49 -33.01 -46.85
CA MET A 7 45.74 -32.53 -45.68
C MET A 7 46.70 -31.96 -44.63
N THR A 8 46.32 -30.76 -44.22
CA THR A 8 46.95 -29.76 -43.35
C THR A 8 46.93 -30.11 -41.84
N PRO A 9 47.72 -29.41 -40.99
CA PRO A 9 48.07 -29.86 -39.65
C PRO A 9 47.00 -29.51 -38.62
N ARG A 10 46.31 -30.53 -38.09
CA ARG A 10 45.37 -30.41 -36.95
C ARG A 10 45.47 -31.60 -35.99
N THR A 11 46.68 -31.96 -35.55
CA THR A 11 46.83 -33.04 -34.56
C THR A 11 48.09 -32.88 -33.68
N ALA A 12 48.35 -31.65 -33.21
CA ALA A 12 49.45 -31.39 -32.26
C ALA A 12 49.06 -30.48 -31.09
N ARG A 13 47.76 -30.33 -30.78
CA ARG A 13 47.26 -29.53 -29.64
C ARG A 13 46.59 -30.36 -28.53
N SER A 14 46.52 -31.68 -28.66
CA SER A 14 45.73 -32.52 -27.74
C SER A 14 46.52 -33.15 -26.57
N LEU A 15 47.83 -32.92 -26.46
CA LEU A 15 48.67 -33.55 -25.43
C LEU A 15 49.34 -32.58 -24.44
N VAL A 16 49.24 -31.27 -24.65
CA VAL A 16 49.78 -30.24 -23.73
C VAL A 16 48.69 -29.67 -22.82
N ALA A 17 47.40 -29.93 -23.10
CA ALA A 17 46.27 -29.40 -22.33
C ALA A 17 45.90 -30.20 -21.07
N LEU A 18 46.54 -31.36 -20.81
CA LEU A 18 46.19 -32.22 -19.67
C LEU A 18 47.14 -32.13 -18.47
N LEU A 19 48.21 -31.31 -18.54
CA LEU A 19 49.23 -31.24 -17.48
C LEU A 19 49.40 -29.85 -16.84
N VAL A 20 48.56 -28.86 -17.18
CA VAL A 20 48.66 -27.48 -16.63
C VAL A 20 47.47 -27.11 -15.73
N ALA A 21 46.46 -27.96 -15.56
CA ALA A 21 45.34 -27.71 -14.64
C ALA A 21 45.58 -28.21 -13.20
N ALA A 22 46.85 -28.46 -12.83
CA ALA A 22 47.25 -28.87 -11.49
C ALA A 22 48.29 -27.88 -10.95
N CYS A 23 47.92 -26.60 -10.83
CA CYS A 23 48.66 -25.66 -10.00
C CYS A 23 47.71 -24.63 -9.40
N LEU A 24 47.62 -24.70 -8.06
CA LEU A 24 47.38 -23.59 -7.15
C LEU A 24 45.96 -23.03 -7.10
N VAL A 25 45.01 -23.87 -6.65
CA VAL A 25 44.07 -23.35 -5.65
C VAL A 25 44.89 -23.23 -4.36
N PRO A 26 45.06 -22.03 -3.79
CA PRO A 26 45.80 -21.89 -2.54
C PRO A 26 45.11 -22.73 -1.47
N THR A 27 45.94 -23.56 -0.86
CA THR A 27 45.73 -24.29 0.39
C THR A 27 44.77 -23.59 1.34
N ALA A 28 43.72 -24.31 1.73
CA ALA A 28 43.00 -24.23 2.99
C ALA A 28 43.37 -23.01 3.86
N VAL A 29 42.61 -21.92 3.70
CA VAL A 29 42.20 -21.19 4.91
C VAL A 29 41.37 -22.21 5.69
N SER A 30 41.65 -22.36 6.98
CA SER A 30 40.73 -23.01 7.93
C SER A 30 39.44 -22.20 7.98
N ALA A 31 38.66 -22.34 6.92
CA ALA A 31 37.43 -21.64 6.68
C ALA A 31 36.36 -22.56 7.25
N PHE A 32 35.64 -22.03 8.23
CA PHE A 32 34.38 -22.57 8.71
C PHE A 32 33.64 -23.33 7.58
N ASP A 33 33.63 -24.66 7.69
CA ASP A 33 33.20 -25.53 6.61
C ASP A 33 31.70 -25.35 6.32
N GLN A 34 31.31 -25.48 5.05
CA GLN A 34 29.93 -25.30 4.60
C GLN A 34 28.97 -26.26 5.30
N ALA A 35 29.41 -27.49 5.60
CA ALA A 35 28.63 -28.47 6.35
C ALA A 35 28.41 -28.03 7.80
N ASN A 36 29.46 -27.52 8.46
CA ASN A 36 29.39 -27.02 9.83
C ASN A 36 28.52 -25.75 9.93
N ALA A 37 28.60 -24.88 8.92
CA ALA A 37 27.72 -23.71 8.78
C ALA A 37 26.24 -24.11 8.70
N THR A 38 25.94 -25.08 7.84
CA THR A 38 24.56 -25.55 7.64
C THR A 38 24.02 -26.25 8.88
N ALA A 39 24.83 -27.07 9.56
CA ALA A 39 24.44 -27.73 10.80
C ALA A 39 24.19 -26.73 11.94
N SER A 40 25.08 -25.73 12.08
CA SER A 40 24.93 -24.65 13.07
C SER A 40 23.63 -23.87 12.81
N LEU A 41 23.37 -23.50 11.55
CA LEU A 41 22.16 -22.78 11.16
C LEU A 41 20.89 -23.60 11.39
N GLN A 42 20.90 -24.89 11.06
CA GLN A 42 19.77 -25.79 11.33
C GLN A 42 19.48 -25.92 12.84
N SER A 43 20.51 -26.06 13.67
CA SER A 43 20.33 -26.09 15.13
C SER A 43 19.75 -24.77 15.65
N LEU A 44 20.25 -23.63 15.16
CA LEU A 44 19.74 -22.31 15.55
C LEU A 44 18.27 -22.14 15.19
N CYS A 45 17.89 -22.50 13.95
CA CYS A 45 16.53 -22.35 13.47
C CYS A 45 15.56 -23.38 14.05
N HIS A 46 16.06 -24.51 14.55
CA HIS A 46 15.25 -25.44 15.32
C HIS A 46 14.92 -24.89 16.71
N ASP A 47 15.90 -24.31 17.40
CA ASP A 47 15.72 -23.74 18.74
C ASP A 47 14.88 -22.45 18.70
N MET A 48 15.04 -21.62 17.66
CA MET A 48 14.35 -20.34 17.49
C MET A 48 13.99 -20.07 16.02
N PRO A 49 12.83 -20.53 15.53
CA PRO A 49 12.44 -20.42 14.13
C PRO A 49 12.18 -18.98 13.64
N GLY A 50 11.70 -18.10 14.52
CA GLY A 50 11.25 -16.75 14.13
C GLY A 50 12.35 -15.71 13.89
N MET A 51 13.62 -16.11 13.94
CA MET A 51 14.75 -15.21 13.73
C MET A 51 14.85 -14.73 12.27
N PRO A 52 15.30 -13.47 12.03
CA PRO A 52 15.45 -12.95 10.67
C PRO A 52 16.42 -13.77 9.82
N GLY A 53 17.51 -14.29 10.40
CA GLY A 53 18.46 -15.16 9.68
C GLY A 53 17.86 -16.52 9.25
N CYS A 54 16.93 -17.06 10.03
CA CYS A 54 16.23 -18.31 9.69
C CYS A 54 15.22 -18.12 8.57
N TYR A 55 14.56 -16.96 8.54
CA TYR A 55 13.72 -16.58 7.40
C TYR A 55 14.53 -16.40 6.12
N LEU A 56 15.70 -15.74 6.18
CA LEU A 56 16.60 -15.63 5.03
C LEU A 56 17.05 -17.00 4.50
N LYS A 57 17.31 -17.97 5.40
CA LYS A 57 17.60 -19.35 5.01
C LYS A 57 16.46 -19.96 4.20
N LYS A 58 15.22 -19.85 4.69
CA LYS A 58 14.02 -20.36 4.00
C LYS A 58 13.88 -19.74 2.61
N LEU A 59 14.09 -18.43 2.48
CA LEU A 59 14.07 -17.74 1.18
C LEU A 59 15.13 -18.28 0.21
N CYS A 60 16.35 -18.51 0.68
CA CYS A 60 17.44 -19.05 -0.13
C CYS A 60 17.23 -20.53 -0.50
N ASP A 61 16.63 -21.32 0.38
CA ASP A 61 16.27 -22.71 0.12
C ASP A 61 15.17 -22.80 -0.96
N GLU A 62 14.20 -21.88 -0.94
CA GLU A 62 13.12 -21.81 -1.93
C GLU A 62 13.62 -21.28 -3.29
N ASN A 63 14.43 -20.22 -3.28
CA ASN A 63 14.96 -19.58 -4.48
C ASN A 63 16.41 -19.12 -4.24
N PRO A 64 17.42 -19.75 -4.87
CA PRO A 64 18.82 -19.40 -4.64
C PRO A 64 19.20 -17.99 -5.15
N SER A 65 18.37 -17.40 -6.03
CA SER A 65 18.53 -16.03 -6.52
C SER A 65 17.69 -15.00 -5.75
N ALA A 66 17.08 -15.37 -4.61
CA ALA A 66 16.27 -14.45 -3.80
C ALA A 66 17.09 -13.33 -3.15
N LEU A 67 18.39 -13.57 -2.93
CA LEU A 67 19.37 -12.60 -2.46
C LEU A 67 20.55 -12.61 -3.44
N SER A 68 21.24 -11.48 -3.57
CA SER A 68 22.50 -11.42 -4.33
C SER A 68 23.54 -12.39 -3.73
N GLU A 69 24.39 -12.97 -4.58
CA GLU A 69 25.59 -13.65 -4.08
C GLU A 69 26.52 -12.63 -3.40
N PRO A 70 27.18 -12.94 -2.27
CA PRO A 70 27.30 -14.24 -1.58
C PRO A 70 26.34 -14.41 -0.37
N TYR A 71 25.23 -13.69 -0.29
CA TYR A 71 24.40 -13.61 0.93
C TYR A 71 23.53 -14.84 1.18
N CYS A 72 23.20 -15.62 0.15
CA CYS A 72 22.55 -16.93 0.31
C CYS A 72 23.51 -18.06 0.74
N HIS A 73 24.82 -17.77 0.90
CA HIS A 73 25.75 -18.76 1.39
C HIS A 73 25.51 -19.04 2.89
N PRO A 74 25.52 -20.30 3.36
CA PRO A 74 25.19 -20.63 4.75
C PRO A 74 26.11 -19.93 5.77
N ILE A 75 27.37 -19.64 5.41
CA ILE A 75 28.31 -18.90 6.27
C ILE A 75 27.83 -17.45 6.48
N SER A 76 27.37 -16.78 5.42
CA SER A 76 26.82 -15.42 5.47
C SER A 76 25.52 -15.38 6.31
N LEU A 77 24.67 -16.40 6.16
CA LEU A 77 23.42 -16.56 6.92
C LEU A 77 23.66 -16.80 8.41
N VAL A 78 24.63 -17.64 8.78
CA VAL A 78 25.04 -17.81 10.18
C VAL A 78 25.62 -16.51 10.73
N GLY A 79 26.40 -15.78 9.94
CA GLY A 79 26.89 -14.45 10.29
C GLY A 79 25.74 -13.47 10.58
N ALA A 80 24.64 -13.54 9.85
CA ALA A 80 23.45 -12.72 10.10
C ALA A 80 22.89 -12.93 11.52
N VAL A 81 22.90 -14.16 12.04
CA VAL A 81 22.41 -14.46 13.39
C VAL A 81 23.48 -14.20 14.45
N CYS A 82 24.69 -14.72 14.22
CA CYS A 82 25.74 -14.76 15.25
C CYS A 82 26.54 -13.46 15.38
N LEU A 83 26.59 -12.61 14.34
CA LEU A 83 27.31 -11.34 14.40
C LEU A 83 26.37 -10.16 14.69
N LEU A 84 25.14 -10.17 14.15
CA LEU A 84 24.23 -9.04 14.22
C LEU A 84 23.13 -9.17 15.29
N ASP A 85 22.60 -10.37 15.54
CA ASP A 85 21.40 -10.56 16.39
C ASP A 85 21.73 -11.14 17.78
N MET A 86 22.20 -12.39 17.84
CA MET A 86 22.41 -13.13 19.09
C MET A 86 23.77 -13.86 19.13
N PRO A 87 24.87 -13.17 19.50
CA PRO A 87 26.22 -13.76 19.46
C PRO A 87 26.48 -14.84 20.50
N ARG A 88 25.66 -14.98 21.55
CA ARG A 88 25.93 -15.87 22.71
C ARG A 88 25.24 -17.23 22.63
N MET A 89 24.62 -17.57 21.51
CA MET A 89 23.95 -18.86 21.35
C MET A 89 24.92 -20.01 21.17
N LYS A 90 24.52 -21.21 21.64
CA LYS A 90 25.37 -22.40 21.56
C LYS A 90 25.77 -22.75 20.12
N GLY A 91 24.84 -22.68 19.17
CA GLY A 91 25.16 -22.93 17.77
C GLY A 91 25.97 -21.81 17.08
N CYS A 92 26.20 -20.67 17.74
CA CYS A 92 27.15 -19.66 17.28
C CYS A 92 28.60 -19.94 17.71
N ALA A 93 28.85 -20.93 18.58
CA ALA A 93 30.18 -21.19 19.13
C ALA A 93 31.22 -21.48 18.02
N ALA A 94 30.85 -22.29 17.03
CA ALA A 94 31.74 -22.64 15.92
C ALA A 94 32.02 -21.43 15.00
N TYR A 95 31.00 -20.64 14.67
CA TYR A 95 31.17 -19.41 13.88
C TYR A 95 32.02 -18.37 14.61
N ASN A 96 31.81 -18.21 15.91
CA ASN A 96 32.55 -17.24 16.73
C ASN A 96 34.02 -17.61 16.89
N ALA A 97 34.33 -18.91 16.95
CA ALA A 97 35.71 -19.39 17.04
C ALA A 97 36.51 -19.11 15.75
N GLU A 98 35.86 -19.19 14.57
CA GLU A 98 36.56 -19.20 13.29
C GLU A 98 36.39 -17.93 12.44
N CYS A 99 35.20 -17.30 12.50
CA CYS A 99 34.80 -16.24 11.58
C CYS A 99 34.49 -14.89 12.25
N ALA A 100 34.12 -14.85 13.53
CA ALA A 100 33.73 -13.58 14.18
C ALA A 100 34.86 -12.54 14.27
N ASN A 101 36.11 -12.97 14.45
CA ASN A 101 37.28 -12.07 14.52
C ASN A 101 38.16 -12.14 13.26
N ASN A 102 37.75 -12.89 12.24
CA ASN A 102 38.57 -13.17 11.07
C ASN A 102 38.12 -12.31 9.88
N ALA A 103 38.92 -11.30 9.55
CA ALA A 103 38.63 -10.37 8.46
C ALA A 103 38.53 -11.08 7.09
N THR A 104 39.26 -12.18 6.87
CA THR A 104 39.16 -12.93 5.60
C THR A 104 37.80 -13.61 5.48
N CYS A 105 37.31 -14.27 6.53
CA CYS A 105 35.98 -14.88 6.52
C CYS A 105 34.88 -13.84 6.30
N GLN A 106 34.96 -12.68 6.95
CA GLN A 106 33.99 -11.59 6.77
C GLN A 106 34.05 -10.95 5.37
N SER A 107 35.22 -10.92 4.74
CA SER A 107 35.37 -10.39 3.38
C SER A 107 34.84 -11.34 2.29
N LEU A 108 35.00 -12.65 2.47
CA LEU A 108 34.47 -13.66 1.54
C LEU A 108 32.97 -13.88 1.73
N TYR A 109 32.49 -13.85 2.98
CA TYR A 109 31.11 -14.12 3.38
C TYR A 109 30.59 -13.01 4.30
N PRO A 110 30.33 -11.81 3.74
CA PRO A 110 29.80 -10.71 4.53
C PRO A 110 28.41 -11.04 5.07
N ALA A 111 28.19 -10.73 6.35
CA ALA A 111 26.85 -10.73 6.90
C ALA A 111 25.99 -9.67 6.18
N PRO A 112 24.68 -9.91 5.99
CA PRO A 112 23.77 -8.94 5.39
C PRO A 112 23.79 -7.64 6.21
N ALA A 113 24.39 -6.59 5.63
CA ALA A 113 24.49 -5.31 6.29
C ALA A 113 23.09 -4.76 6.60
N SER A 114 22.93 -4.10 7.75
CA SER A 114 21.67 -3.45 8.17
C SER A 114 20.45 -4.36 8.38
N LEU A 115 20.62 -5.69 8.49
CA LEU A 115 19.53 -6.57 8.90
C LEU A 115 19.06 -6.20 10.32
N PRO A 116 17.77 -5.86 10.54
CA PRO A 116 17.27 -5.55 11.87
C PRO A 116 17.30 -6.79 12.78
N THR A 117 17.69 -6.59 14.03
CA THR A 117 17.73 -7.66 15.05
C THR A 117 16.34 -8.16 15.41
N SER A 118 16.22 -9.38 15.92
CA SER A 118 14.96 -9.97 16.41
C SER A 118 14.29 -9.07 17.46
N ALA A 119 15.09 -8.44 18.33
CA ALA A 119 14.58 -7.52 19.35
C ALA A 119 14.00 -6.24 18.73
N THR A 120 14.68 -5.66 17.74
CA THR A 120 14.18 -4.48 17.01
C THR A 120 12.91 -4.81 16.22
N LEU A 121 12.88 -5.97 15.56
CA LEU A 121 11.71 -6.45 14.82
C LEU A 121 10.50 -6.62 15.73
N ALA A 122 10.65 -7.31 16.86
CA ALA A 122 9.56 -7.53 17.82
C ALA A 122 8.96 -6.21 18.32
N GLN A 123 9.81 -5.22 18.64
CA GLN A 123 9.36 -3.92 19.12
C GLN A 123 8.68 -3.09 18.03
N ASN A 124 9.23 -3.08 16.83
CA ASN A 124 8.64 -2.34 15.71
C ASN A 124 7.31 -2.94 15.25
N ILE A 125 7.21 -4.27 15.14
CA ILE A 125 5.96 -4.95 14.82
C ILE A 125 4.91 -4.66 15.90
N TYR A 126 5.27 -4.74 17.19
CA TYR A 126 4.35 -4.43 18.27
C TYR A 126 3.87 -2.97 18.21
N SER A 127 4.77 -2.00 18.04
CA SER A 127 4.41 -0.57 17.94
C SER A 127 3.49 -0.31 16.74
N ILE A 128 3.81 -0.84 15.57
CA ILE A 128 2.97 -0.71 14.37
C ILE A 128 1.58 -1.29 14.63
N CYS A 129 1.51 -2.54 15.09
CA CYS A 129 0.24 -3.24 15.28
C CYS A 129 -0.61 -2.71 16.44
N ASN A 130 0.01 -2.04 17.41
CA ASN A 130 -0.68 -1.39 18.52
C ASN A 130 -1.21 0.01 18.14
N GLU A 131 -0.48 0.76 17.31
CA GLU A 131 -0.93 2.06 16.80
C GLU A 131 -2.02 1.90 15.75
N MET A 132 -1.89 0.91 14.86
CA MET A 132 -2.86 0.65 13.80
C MET A 132 -2.94 -0.82 13.43
N SER A 133 -4.16 -1.36 13.41
CA SER A 133 -4.42 -2.73 12.97
C SER A 133 -4.31 -2.81 11.46
N MET A 134 -3.23 -3.42 10.97
CA MET A 134 -3.00 -3.72 9.55
C MET A 134 -3.03 -5.23 9.29
N ASP A 135 -3.25 -5.60 8.03
CA ASP A 135 -3.17 -6.99 7.61
C ASP A 135 -1.75 -7.54 7.85
N GLY A 136 -1.65 -8.72 8.48
CA GLY A 136 -0.39 -9.31 8.93
C GLY A 136 -0.11 -9.19 10.44
N CYS A 137 -0.76 -8.27 11.17
CA CYS A 137 -0.60 -8.13 12.62
C CYS A 137 -1.09 -9.37 13.42
N ASP A 138 -2.04 -10.12 12.87
CA ASP A 138 -2.56 -11.33 13.51
C ASP A 138 -1.58 -12.52 13.47
N ARG A 139 -0.57 -12.46 12.59
CA ARG A 139 0.42 -13.54 12.42
C ARG A 139 1.43 -13.61 13.57
N CYS A 140 1.66 -12.48 14.25
CA CYS A 140 2.62 -12.37 15.35
C CYS A 140 1.96 -11.71 16.56
N ARG A 141 1.60 -12.50 17.58
CA ARG A 141 1.14 -11.95 18.87
C ARG A 141 2.32 -11.54 19.71
N LEU A 142 2.57 -10.23 19.77
CA LEU A 142 3.65 -9.62 20.54
C LEU A 142 3.09 -8.76 21.67
N THR A 143 3.88 -8.64 22.75
CA THR A 143 3.60 -7.77 23.90
C THR A 143 4.70 -6.71 23.99
N PRO A 144 4.53 -5.60 24.73
CA PRO A 144 5.55 -4.54 24.78
C PRO A 144 6.90 -5.01 25.34
N THR A 145 6.90 -6.11 26.11
CA THR A 145 8.12 -6.72 26.67
C THR A 145 8.68 -7.85 25.81
N SER A 146 7.98 -8.27 24.75
CA SER A 146 8.44 -9.34 23.86
C SER A 146 9.66 -8.87 23.06
N ARG A 147 10.72 -9.68 23.05
CA ARG A 147 11.91 -9.49 22.19
C ARG A 147 11.99 -10.52 21.05
N TYR A 148 11.05 -11.45 21.02
CA TYR A 148 11.00 -12.57 20.10
C TYR A 148 9.57 -13.14 20.06
N SER A 149 9.21 -13.72 18.92
CA SER A 149 8.02 -14.56 18.73
C SER A 149 8.37 -15.68 17.76
N GLU A 150 7.65 -16.80 17.81
CA GLU A 150 7.88 -17.97 16.95
C GLU A 150 7.46 -17.74 15.48
N CYS A 151 6.76 -16.65 15.20
CA CYS A 151 6.37 -16.27 13.85
C CYS A 151 7.56 -15.79 13.00
N ASP A 152 7.40 -15.80 11.68
CA ASP A 152 8.35 -15.22 10.72
C ASP A 152 8.37 -13.67 10.84
N MET A 153 9.07 -13.14 11.86
CA MET A 153 9.05 -11.72 12.20
C MET A 153 9.56 -10.84 11.06
N LEU A 154 10.60 -11.29 10.33
CA LEU A 154 11.14 -10.53 9.21
C LEU A 154 10.13 -10.40 8.08
N GLU A 155 9.35 -11.44 7.77
CA GLU A 155 8.29 -11.41 6.76
C GLU A 155 7.16 -10.46 7.16
N VAL A 156 6.69 -10.59 8.40
CA VAL A 156 5.58 -9.75 8.89
C VAL A 156 6.01 -8.28 8.89
N TYR A 157 7.20 -7.98 9.40
CA TYR A 157 7.73 -6.62 9.38
C TYR A 157 7.96 -6.09 7.95
N SER A 158 8.49 -6.90 7.04
CA SER A 158 8.65 -6.48 5.65
C SER A 158 7.32 -6.20 4.97
N ASN A 159 6.28 -7.00 5.24
CA ASN A 159 4.95 -6.78 4.67
C ASN A 159 4.30 -5.51 5.25
N LEU A 160 4.45 -5.27 6.56
CA LEU A 160 3.95 -4.05 7.22
C LEU A 160 4.62 -2.80 6.65
N CYS A 161 5.95 -2.81 6.52
CA CYS A 161 6.70 -1.67 6.01
C CYS A 161 6.60 -1.49 4.50
N ALA A 162 6.42 -2.57 3.73
CA ALA A 162 6.11 -2.49 2.31
C ALA A 162 4.71 -1.87 2.06
N ALA A 163 3.75 -2.10 2.98
CA ALA A 163 2.43 -1.46 2.89
C ALA A 163 2.48 0.05 3.14
N MET A 164 3.37 0.51 4.03
CA MET A 164 3.55 1.93 4.31
C MET A 164 5.01 2.25 4.68
N PRO A 165 5.85 2.60 3.69
CA PRO A 165 7.29 2.80 3.93
C PRO A 165 7.61 4.06 4.75
N GLY A 166 6.66 5.00 4.86
CA GLY A 166 6.83 6.28 5.56
C GLY A 166 6.60 6.25 7.07
N MET A 167 6.37 5.08 7.67
CA MET A 167 6.16 4.96 9.12
C MET A 167 7.47 5.18 9.91
N SER A 168 7.37 5.76 11.11
CA SER A 168 8.51 6.03 11.99
C SER A 168 9.28 4.77 12.41
N GLN A 169 8.60 3.61 12.38
CA GLN A 169 9.12 2.30 12.75
C GLN A 169 9.80 1.57 11.57
N CYS A 170 9.65 2.04 10.33
CA CYS A 170 10.17 1.42 9.11
C CYS A 170 11.56 1.89 8.59
N PRO A 171 12.28 2.88 9.19
CA PRO A 171 13.64 3.21 8.75
C PRO A 171 14.63 2.02 8.72
N PRO A 172 14.65 1.10 9.70
CA PRO A 172 15.53 -0.07 9.64
C PRO A 172 15.26 -0.97 8.43
N TRP A 173 13.98 -1.19 8.09
CA TRP A 173 13.59 -1.92 6.89
C TRP A 173 14.05 -1.18 5.62
N SER A 174 13.79 0.13 5.51
CA SER A 174 14.20 0.91 4.34
C SER A 174 15.72 0.92 4.14
N THR A 175 16.48 0.93 5.23
CA THR A 175 17.96 0.88 5.20
C THR A 175 18.44 -0.48 4.68
N PHE A 176 17.85 -1.57 5.19
CA PHE A 176 18.09 -2.92 4.69
C PHE A 176 17.77 -3.02 3.20
N CYS A 177 16.67 -2.44 2.75
CA CYS A 177 16.24 -2.47 1.35
C CYS A 177 17.05 -1.57 0.42
N SER A 178 17.67 -0.52 0.95
CA SER A 178 18.61 0.33 0.20
C SER A 178 20.03 -0.27 0.11
N SER A 179 20.31 -1.31 0.89
CA SER A 179 21.62 -1.96 0.97
C SER A 179 21.58 -3.36 0.37
N SER A 180 22.73 -3.90 -0.06
CA SER A 180 22.81 -5.33 -0.40
C SER A 180 22.82 -6.16 0.89
N PRO A 181 22.04 -7.26 1.01
CA PRO A 181 21.27 -7.94 -0.04
C PRO A 181 19.79 -7.57 -0.16
N GLY A 182 19.29 -6.62 0.64
CA GLY A 182 17.87 -6.25 0.59
C GLY A 182 17.47 -5.69 -0.77
N MET A 183 18.36 -4.95 -1.45
CA MET A 183 18.14 -4.40 -2.79
C MET A 183 17.78 -5.49 -3.81
N GLY A 184 16.54 -5.47 -4.30
CA GLY A 184 16.03 -6.45 -5.28
C GLY A 184 15.55 -7.78 -4.68
N SER A 185 15.60 -7.94 -3.35
CA SER A 185 15.03 -9.11 -2.68
C SER A 185 13.50 -9.02 -2.60
N ARG A 186 12.81 -10.17 -2.51
CA ARG A 186 11.35 -10.21 -2.31
C ARG A 186 10.87 -9.49 -1.03
N LEU A 187 11.75 -9.36 -0.02
CA LEU A 187 11.50 -8.64 1.23
C LEU A 187 11.38 -7.12 1.06
N CYS A 188 11.98 -6.60 -0.01
CA CYS A 188 12.15 -5.18 -0.28
C CYS A 188 11.56 -4.77 -1.61
N ASN A 189 10.92 -5.71 -2.30
CA ASN A 189 10.38 -5.45 -3.61
C ASN A 189 9.15 -4.56 -3.44
N ASP A 190 9.39 -3.27 -3.59
CA ASP A 190 8.41 -2.22 -3.79
C ASP A 190 7.69 -2.51 -5.11
N GLY A 191 6.63 -3.33 -5.06
CA GLY A 191 5.66 -3.49 -6.15
C GLY A 191 6.24 -3.45 -7.56
N SER A 192 7.25 -4.27 -7.88
CA SER A 192 7.70 -4.44 -9.27
C SER A 192 6.62 -5.11 -10.14
N ASP A 193 5.51 -5.50 -9.53
CA ASP A 193 4.23 -5.64 -10.21
C ASP A 193 3.40 -4.37 -9.96
N PRO A 194 2.99 -3.62 -11.01
CA PRO A 194 2.10 -2.46 -10.87
C PRO A 194 0.78 -2.80 -10.13
N SER A 195 0.44 -4.07 -9.95
CA SER A 195 -0.70 -4.50 -9.14
C SER A 195 -0.55 -4.26 -7.62
N THR A 196 0.68 -4.07 -7.11
CA THR A 196 0.98 -4.10 -5.66
C THR A 196 1.47 -2.77 -5.06
N GLN A 197 1.50 -1.67 -5.81
CA GLN A 197 1.74 -0.35 -5.20
C GLN A 197 0.58 -0.01 -4.26
N ILE A 198 0.86 0.02 -2.96
CA ILE A 198 -0.10 0.32 -1.89
C ILE A 198 -0.09 1.84 -1.68
N PRO A 199 -1.24 2.52 -1.84
CA PRO A 199 -1.36 3.96 -1.64
C PRO A 199 -0.93 4.41 -0.24
N SER A 200 0.00 5.36 -0.14
CA SER A 200 0.34 6.02 1.11
C SER A 200 -0.70 7.09 1.44
N MET A 201 -1.42 6.94 2.55
CA MET A 201 -2.31 7.99 3.07
C MET A 201 -1.46 9.03 3.81
N ILE A 202 -1.31 10.22 3.23
CA ILE A 202 -0.61 11.35 3.86
C ILE A 202 -1.60 12.49 4.14
N MET A 203 -1.50 13.07 5.34
CA MET A 203 -2.46 14.06 5.87
C MET A 203 -2.04 15.51 5.56
N TYR A 204 -1.52 15.76 4.36
CA TYR A 204 -1.16 17.09 3.87
C TYR A 204 -1.30 17.12 2.35
N PHE A 205 -1.47 18.31 1.76
CA PHE A 205 -1.66 18.42 0.30
C PHE A 205 -0.50 17.80 -0.48
N HIS A 206 -0.83 16.83 -1.34
CA HIS A 206 0.16 16.09 -2.10
C HIS A 206 -0.25 15.86 -3.55
N THR A 207 0.75 15.54 -4.37
CA THR A 207 0.61 15.28 -5.81
C THR A 207 0.85 13.80 -6.10
N GLY A 208 0.21 12.93 -5.33
CA GLY A 208 0.28 11.48 -5.53
C GLY A 208 -0.46 11.05 -6.80
N LEU A 209 0.05 10.02 -7.48
CA LEU A 209 -0.64 9.39 -8.61
C LEU A 209 -1.50 8.21 -8.19
N VAL A 210 -1.09 7.50 -7.12
CA VAL A 210 -1.66 6.21 -6.70
C VAL A 210 -2.41 6.40 -5.39
N GLU A 211 -3.73 6.55 -5.47
CA GLU A 211 -4.62 6.82 -4.33
C GLU A 211 -5.93 6.04 -4.40
N PHE A 212 -6.52 5.78 -3.24
CA PHE A 212 -7.86 5.18 -3.17
C PHE A 212 -8.94 6.23 -3.37
N ILE A 213 -9.75 6.06 -4.43
CA ILE A 213 -10.86 6.96 -4.74
C ILE A 213 -12.17 6.26 -4.39
N LEU A 214 -12.74 6.56 -3.21
CA LEU A 214 -13.97 5.98 -2.64
C LEU A 214 -13.93 4.47 -2.32
N PHE A 215 -13.35 3.65 -3.21
CA PHE A 215 -13.33 2.20 -3.15
C PHE A 215 -11.91 1.66 -3.31
N LYS A 216 -11.63 0.52 -2.67
CA LYS A 216 -10.34 -0.19 -2.80
C LYS A 216 -9.99 -0.54 -4.26
N SER A 217 -10.99 -0.75 -5.11
CA SER A 217 -10.80 -1.12 -6.51
C SER A 217 -10.51 0.06 -7.44
N TRP A 218 -10.84 1.29 -7.03
CA TRP A 218 -10.64 2.47 -7.86
C TRP A 218 -9.34 3.16 -7.46
N ILE A 219 -8.26 2.74 -8.12
CA ILE A 219 -6.90 3.26 -7.91
C ILE A 219 -6.33 3.64 -9.27
N PRO A 220 -6.08 4.92 -9.55
CA PRO A 220 -5.31 5.31 -10.73
C PRO A 220 -3.84 4.89 -10.54
N ARG A 221 -3.29 4.18 -11.52
CA ARG A 221 -1.87 3.79 -11.53
C ARG A 221 -1.09 4.42 -12.68
N THR A 222 -1.82 4.99 -13.64
CA THR A 222 -1.28 5.70 -14.78
C THR A 222 -1.80 7.12 -14.81
N TYR A 223 -1.05 8.04 -15.43
CA TYR A 223 -1.49 9.41 -15.64
C TYR A 223 -2.85 9.50 -16.32
N TRP A 224 -3.15 8.58 -17.24
CA TRP A 224 -4.45 8.54 -17.93
C TRP A 224 -5.60 8.12 -17.02
N GLN A 225 -5.40 7.10 -16.17
CA GLN A 225 -6.41 6.72 -15.19
C GLN A 225 -6.62 7.83 -14.16
N TYR A 226 -5.56 8.55 -13.79
CA TYR A 226 -5.64 9.69 -12.89
C TYR A 226 -6.48 10.84 -13.52
N TRP A 227 -6.16 11.23 -14.76
CA TRP A 227 -6.93 12.24 -15.50
C TRP A 227 -8.41 11.85 -15.69
N LEU A 228 -8.69 10.58 -16.00
CA LEU A 228 -10.06 10.08 -16.09
C LEU A 228 -10.78 10.13 -14.74
N SER A 229 -10.07 9.85 -13.65
CA SER A 229 -10.64 9.97 -12.31
C SER A 229 -10.93 11.42 -11.94
N MET A 230 -10.06 12.36 -12.30
CA MET A 230 -10.33 13.80 -12.18
C MET A 230 -11.60 14.17 -12.96
N LEU A 231 -11.70 13.77 -14.23
CA LEU A 231 -12.87 14.05 -15.07
C LEU A 231 -14.16 13.43 -14.49
N ALA A 232 -14.09 12.19 -14.00
CA ALA A 232 -15.23 11.52 -13.39
C ALA A 232 -15.72 12.26 -12.13
N LEU A 233 -14.80 12.70 -11.27
CA LEU A 233 -15.13 13.49 -10.07
C LEU A 233 -15.66 14.87 -10.40
N PHE A 234 -15.12 15.53 -11.43
CA PHE A 234 -15.66 16.77 -11.96
C PHE A 234 -17.12 16.59 -12.38
N LEU A 235 -17.42 15.58 -13.21
CA LEU A 235 -18.79 15.29 -13.64
C LEU A 235 -19.70 14.92 -12.47
N LEU A 236 -19.19 14.13 -11.52
CA LEU A 236 -19.92 13.76 -10.31
C LEU A 236 -20.31 14.99 -9.48
N SER A 237 -19.42 15.98 -9.35
CA SER A 237 -19.70 17.22 -8.64
C SER A 237 -20.69 18.14 -9.38
N VAL A 238 -20.65 18.19 -10.72
CA VAL A 238 -21.69 18.87 -11.52
C VAL A 238 -23.05 18.21 -11.30
N VAL A 239 -23.11 16.89 -11.34
CA VAL A 239 -24.33 16.11 -11.10
C VAL A 239 -24.88 16.38 -9.70
N PHE A 240 -24.01 16.44 -8.67
CA PHE A 240 -24.40 16.77 -7.31
C PHE A 240 -25.15 18.12 -7.20
N GLU A 241 -24.63 19.17 -7.83
CA GLU A 241 -25.27 20.49 -7.85
C GLU A 241 -26.61 20.49 -8.62
N VAL A 242 -26.70 19.74 -9.72
CA VAL A 242 -27.97 19.57 -10.44
C VAL A 242 -28.99 18.82 -9.58
N PHE A 243 -28.57 17.78 -8.84
CA PHE A 243 -29.44 17.08 -7.89
C PHE A 243 -29.92 18.01 -6.77
N GLN A 244 -29.05 18.91 -6.28
CA GLN A 244 -29.43 19.92 -5.29
C GLN A 244 -30.52 20.86 -5.83
N ALA A 245 -30.34 21.38 -7.05
CA ALA A 245 -31.35 22.22 -7.69
C ALA A 245 -32.69 21.49 -7.89
N MET A 246 -32.66 20.21 -8.27
CA MET A 246 -33.87 19.39 -8.37
C MET A 246 -34.59 19.22 -7.04
N HIS A 247 -33.86 19.08 -5.93
CA HIS A 247 -34.46 19.03 -4.59
C HIS A 247 -35.15 20.34 -4.24
N VAL A 248 -34.53 21.49 -4.56
CA VAL A 248 -35.11 22.83 -4.35
C VAL A 248 -36.37 23.03 -5.19
N ILE A 249 -36.34 22.66 -6.48
CA ILE A 249 -37.50 22.77 -7.37
C ILE A 249 -38.66 21.89 -6.88
N LEU A 250 -38.37 20.66 -6.42
CA LEU A 250 -39.38 19.79 -5.84
C LEU A 250 -40.02 20.42 -4.59
N ASP A 251 -39.22 21.04 -3.73
CA ASP A 251 -39.71 21.73 -2.54
C ASP A 251 -40.59 22.94 -2.88
N MET A 252 -40.23 23.70 -3.91
CA MET A 252 -41.07 24.78 -4.44
C MET A 252 -42.41 24.24 -4.99
N HIS A 253 -42.39 23.13 -5.74
CA HIS A 253 -43.60 22.49 -6.26
C HIS A 253 -44.53 21.99 -5.14
N LEU A 254 -43.95 21.39 -4.10
CA LEU A 254 -44.70 20.93 -2.93
C LEU A 254 -45.27 22.09 -2.11
N ALA A 255 -44.51 23.18 -1.93
CA ALA A 255 -44.97 24.39 -1.25
C ALA A 255 -46.15 25.05 -1.99
N LYS A 256 -46.10 25.12 -3.32
CA LYS A 256 -47.22 25.62 -4.15
C LYS A 256 -48.49 24.77 -3.98
N SER A 257 -48.33 23.45 -3.89
CA SER A 257 -49.44 22.51 -3.67
C SER A 257 -50.02 22.62 -2.25
N ALA A 258 -49.23 23.12 -1.30
CA ALA A 258 -49.65 23.45 0.05
C ALA A 258 -50.19 24.89 0.16
N LYS A 259 -51.26 25.22 -0.59
CA LYS A 259 -51.97 26.51 -0.39
C LYS A 259 -52.30 26.70 1.10
N PRO A 260 -52.01 27.87 1.70
CA PRO A 260 -52.56 28.20 3.01
C PRO A 260 -54.09 28.27 2.85
N LEU A 261 -54.83 27.60 3.74
CA LEU A 261 -56.27 27.85 3.83
C LEU A 261 -56.42 29.35 4.11
N GLY A 262 -56.98 30.08 3.14
CA GLY A 262 -57.29 31.48 3.31
C GLY A 262 -58.13 31.66 4.57
N SER A 263 -57.61 32.44 5.50
CA SER A 263 -58.39 33.02 6.59
C SER A 263 -59.46 33.92 5.97
N LYS A 264 -60.65 33.35 5.73
CA LYS A 264 -61.89 34.10 5.57
C LYS A 264 -63.01 33.32 6.25
N GLY A 265 -63.43 33.84 7.41
CA GLY A 265 -64.77 33.63 7.94
C GLY A 265 -64.96 32.45 8.89
N THR A 266 -65.12 32.80 10.16
CA THR A 266 -66.05 32.22 11.15
C THR A 266 -66.89 31.02 10.66
N THR A 267 -66.59 29.81 11.12
CA THR A 267 -67.57 28.90 11.79
C THR A 267 -66.90 27.60 12.25
N THR A 268 -67.36 27.14 13.41
CA THR A 268 -67.00 25.92 14.14
C THR A 268 -67.07 24.66 13.28
N GLY A 269 -65.92 24.06 12.96
CA GLY A 269 -65.79 22.71 12.43
C GLY A 269 -64.39 22.17 12.74
N PRO A 270 -64.22 20.86 13.02
CA PRO A 270 -62.90 20.31 13.33
C PRO A 270 -61.94 20.49 12.14
N PRO A 271 -60.64 20.71 12.38
CA PRO A 271 -59.68 20.99 11.31
C PRO A 271 -59.70 19.84 10.31
N ALA A 272 -59.98 20.14 9.04
CA ALA A 272 -59.91 19.16 7.96
C ALA A 272 -58.47 18.62 7.89
N GLN A 273 -58.26 17.44 8.44
CA GLN A 273 -56.98 16.76 8.49
C GLN A 273 -56.54 16.44 7.07
N LYS A 274 -55.65 17.28 6.53
CA LYS A 274 -55.09 17.15 5.18
C LYS A 274 -54.35 15.81 5.13
N ARG A 275 -54.95 14.82 4.46
CA ARG A 275 -54.38 13.49 4.30
C ARG A 275 -53.06 13.64 3.53
N THR A 276 -51.94 13.54 4.24
CA THR A 276 -50.61 13.68 3.64
C THR A 276 -50.41 12.55 2.64
N ASN A 277 -50.14 12.89 1.39
CA ASN A 277 -49.82 11.90 0.37
C ASN A 277 -48.43 11.31 0.68
N TRP A 278 -48.41 10.18 1.38
CA TRP A 278 -47.20 9.47 1.82
C TRP A 278 -46.21 9.21 0.68
N ASN A 279 -46.67 9.03 -0.56
CA ASN A 279 -45.80 8.86 -1.73
C ASN A 279 -44.88 10.07 -1.97
N HIS A 280 -45.35 11.31 -1.73
CA HIS A 280 -44.52 12.51 -1.89
C HIS A 280 -43.50 12.64 -0.75
N VAL A 281 -43.90 12.25 0.46
CA VAL A 281 -43.02 12.21 1.63
C VAL A 281 -41.91 11.19 1.44
N LEU A 282 -42.25 9.99 0.94
CA LEU A 282 -41.29 8.93 0.63
C LEU A 282 -40.35 9.33 -0.52
N LEU A 283 -40.89 9.88 -1.61
CA LEU A 283 -40.08 10.34 -2.74
C LEU A 283 -39.09 11.42 -2.32
N LYS A 284 -39.53 12.42 -1.55
CA LYS A 284 -38.65 13.47 -1.00
C LYS A 284 -37.58 12.89 -0.07
N GLY A 285 -37.97 11.98 0.81
CA GLY A 285 -37.03 11.28 1.70
C GLY A 285 -35.96 10.51 0.93
N LEU A 286 -36.35 9.78 -0.12
CA LEU A 286 -35.43 9.04 -0.98
C LEU A 286 -34.48 9.96 -1.74
N LEU A 287 -34.98 11.05 -2.32
CA LEU A 287 -34.15 12.04 -3.01
C LEU A 287 -33.13 12.66 -2.06
N ARG A 288 -33.54 12.93 -0.81
CA ARG A 288 -32.65 13.44 0.24
C ARG A 288 -31.56 12.43 0.62
N MET A 289 -31.89 11.14 0.71
CA MET A 289 -30.90 10.09 0.96
C MET A 289 -29.87 10.00 -0.16
N VAL A 290 -30.32 10.00 -1.42
CA VAL A 290 -29.43 9.96 -2.59
C VAL A 290 -28.50 11.18 -2.62
N HIS A 291 -29.04 12.37 -2.39
CA HIS A 291 -28.24 13.59 -2.34
C HIS A 291 -27.19 13.57 -1.22
N ALA A 292 -27.56 13.10 -0.02
CA ALA A 292 -26.63 12.96 1.10
C ALA A 292 -25.48 11.98 0.77
N THR A 293 -25.76 10.87 0.09
CA THR A 293 -24.74 9.92 -0.36
C THR A 293 -23.70 10.59 -1.27
N PHE A 294 -24.15 11.41 -2.24
CA PHE A 294 -23.22 12.15 -3.11
C PHE A 294 -22.42 13.20 -2.34
N ALA A 295 -23.04 13.92 -1.39
CA ALA A 295 -22.35 14.90 -0.55
C ALA A 295 -21.20 14.26 0.24
N TYR A 296 -21.47 13.15 0.94
CA TYR A 296 -20.47 12.45 1.72
C TYR A 296 -19.42 11.77 0.84
N ALA A 297 -19.79 11.27 -0.34
CA ALA A 297 -18.83 10.76 -1.32
C ALA A 297 -17.82 11.84 -1.74
N LEU A 298 -18.30 13.02 -2.15
CA LEU A 298 -17.42 14.13 -2.53
C LEU A 298 -16.56 14.62 -1.35
N MET A 299 -17.12 14.64 -0.13
CA MET A 299 -16.37 14.95 1.08
C MET A 299 -15.21 13.95 1.29
N LEU A 300 -15.46 12.64 1.18
CA LEU A 300 -14.42 11.62 1.30
C LEU A 300 -13.30 11.80 0.27
N VAL A 301 -13.64 12.21 -0.95
CA VAL A 301 -12.65 12.51 -2.01
C VAL A 301 -11.80 13.72 -1.62
N THR A 302 -12.40 14.81 -1.15
CA THR A 302 -11.63 16.00 -0.73
C THR A 302 -10.73 15.72 0.49
N MET A 303 -11.10 14.75 1.31
CA MET A 303 -10.31 14.29 2.46
C MET A 303 -9.10 13.44 2.08
N THR A 304 -8.90 13.07 0.81
CA THR A 304 -7.67 12.39 0.39
C THR A 304 -6.48 13.34 0.27
N TYR A 305 -6.68 14.67 0.40
CA TYR A 305 -5.64 15.69 0.30
C TYR A 305 -4.85 15.71 -1.02
N ASN A 306 -5.37 15.07 -2.07
CA ASN A 306 -4.77 15.18 -3.40
C ASN A 306 -5.12 16.50 -4.07
N VAL A 307 -4.10 17.23 -4.48
CA VAL A 307 -4.24 18.56 -5.08
C VAL A 307 -5.13 18.53 -6.33
N GLY A 308 -4.91 17.58 -7.24
CA GLY A 308 -5.66 17.53 -8.50
C GLY A 308 -7.11 17.06 -8.31
N LEU A 309 -7.36 16.07 -7.46
CA LEU A 309 -8.73 15.62 -7.17
C LEU A 309 -9.53 16.72 -6.45
N PHE A 310 -8.90 17.41 -5.49
CA PHE A 310 -9.49 18.53 -4.76
C PHE A 310 -9.91 19.67 -5.69
N PHE A 311 -9.00 20.14 -6.56
CA PHE A 311 -9.33 21.19 -7.52
C PHE A 311 -10.38 20.74 -8.54
N SER A 312 -10.35 19.48 -8.97
CA SER A 312 -11.36 18.94 -9.87
C SER A 312 -12.78 19.04 -9.30
N VAL A 313 -12.94 18.67 -8.01
CA VAL A 313 -14.23 18.78 -7.30
C VAL A 313 -14.65 20.24 -7.14
N ILE A 314 -13.75 21.14 -6.72
CA ILE A 314 -14.09 22.57 -6.54
C ILE A 314 -14.55 23.21 -7.85
N VAL A 315 -13.80 22.98 -8.93
CA VAL A 315 -14.14 23.55 -10.25
C VAL A 315 -15.47 22.97 -10.74
N GLY A 316 -15.72 21.68 -10.52
CA GLY A 316 -16.98 21.06 -10.92
C GLY A 316 -18.19 21.48 -10.09
N LEU A 317 -18.05 21.75 -8.78
CA LEU A 317 -19.10 22.39 -7.97
C LEU A 317 -19.40 23.81 -8.49
N GLY A 318 -18.36 24.59 -8.81
CA GLY A 318 -18.52 25.92 -9.40
C GLY A 318 -19.29 25.90 -10.72
N VAL A 319 -18.87 25.03 -11.65
CA VAL A 319 -19.56 24.85 -12.95
C VAL A 319 -20.97 24.29 -12.78
N GLY A 320 -21.16 23.34 -11.87
CA GLY A 320 -22.47 22.75 -11.56
C GLY A 320 -23.48 23.79 -11.11
N ASN A 321 -23.08 24.69 -10.21
CA ASN A 321 -23.92 25.79 -9.75
C ASN A 321 -24.28 26.77 -10.89
N MET A 322 -23.31 27.08 -11.78
CA MET A 322 -23.59 27.93 -12.95
C MET A 322 -24.61 27.30 -13.92
N LEU A 323 -24.57 25.97 -14.08
CA LEU A 323 -25.50 25.23 -14.93
C LEU A 323 -26.89 25.07 -14.27
N SER A 324 -26.95 24.98 -12.95
CA SER A 324 -28.20 24.79 -12.22
C SER A 324 -29.00 26.09 -12.05
N ALA A 325 -28.33 27.25 -12.01
CA ALA A 325 -28.96 28.57 -11.94
C ALA A 325 -30.06 28.83 -13.00
N PRO A 326 -29.85 28.62 -14.32
CA PRO A 326 -30.90 28.80 -15.31
C PRO A 326 -32.05 27.79 -15.20
N LEU A 327 -31.79 26.58 -14.69
CA LEU A 327 -32.84 25.57 -14.44
C LEU A 327 -33.79 26.03 -13.33
N ILE A 328 -33.23 26.54 -12.23
CA ILE A 328 -34.02 27.10 -11.12
C ILE A 328 -34.84 28.28 -11.60
N LYS A 329 -34.24 29.22 -12.34
CA LYS A 329 -34.94 30.38 -12.91
C LYS A 329 -36.06 29.98 -13.88
N SER A 330 -35.83 28.96 -14.70
CA SER A 330 -36.86 28.44 -15.62
C SER A 330 -38.04 27.81 -14.86
N ALA A 331 -37.74 27.06 -13.79
CA ALA A 331 -38.75 26.50 -12.91
C ALA A 331 -39.54 27.59 -12.18
N GLU A 332 -38.86 28.61 -11.66
CA GLU A 332 -39.46 29.78 -11.03
C GLU A 332 -40.40 30.52 -12.00
N ASN A 333 -39.98 30.78 -13.23
CA ASN A 333 -40.83 31.40 -14.26
C ASN A 333 -42.05 30.54 -14.61
N ALA A 334 -41.89 29.22 -14.71
CA ALA A 334 -43.01 28.30 -14.92
C ALA A 334 -43.99 28.29 -13.73
N MET A 335 -43.49 28.57 -12.52
CA MET A 335 -44.30 28.67 -11.31
C MET A 335 -44.95 30.04 -11.10
N GLY A 336 -44.26 31.12 -11.52
CA GLY A 336 -44.58 32.54 -11.34
C GLY A 336 -45.61 33.12 -12.31
N GLY A 337 -46.20 32.31 -13.20
CA GLY A 337 -47.37 32.69 -14.01
C GLY A 337 -48.65 32.99 -13.22
N THR A 338 -48.62 32.89 -11.89
CA THR A 338 -49.73 33.32 -11.02
C THR A 338 -49.19 34.03 -9.78
N SER A 339 -49.61 35.29 -9.63
CA SER A 339 -49.43 36.24 -8.52
C SER A 339 -48.02 36.76 -8.25
N GLY A 340 -47.82 38.03 -8.65
CA GLY A 340 -46.74 38.86 -8.13
C GLY A 340 -46.94 39.12 -6.63
N ASP A 341 -45.96 38.69 -5.84
CA ASP A 341 -45.63 39.26 -4.55
C ASP A 341 -44.11 39.44 -4.52
N PRO A 342 -43.58 40.68 -4.43
CA PRO A 342 -42.16 40.99 -4.60
C PRO A 342 -41.30 40.67 -3.35
N ASN A 343 -41.72 39.74 -2.49
CA ASN A 343 -41.16 39.58 -1.14
C ASN A 343 -40.46 38.24 -0.89
N TRP A 344 -40.05 37.52 -1.95
CA TRP A 344 -39.33 36.25 -1.82
C TRP A 344 -37.81 36.35 -2.05
N GLU A 345 -37.26 37.54 -2.31
CA GLU A 345 -35.82 37.75 -2.59
C GLU A 345 -34.86 37.54 -1.41
N LEU A 346 -35.31 37.11 -0.23
CA LEU A 346 -34.45 36.97 0.95
C LEU A 346 -34.62 35.59 1.61
N CYS A 347 -34.02 34.57 1.01
CA CYS A 347 -33.57 33.35 1.71
C CYS A 347 -32.63 32.58 0.77
N CYS A 348 -31.43 33.14 0.53
CA CYS A 348 -30.27 32.39 0.07
C CYS A 348 -29.31 32.23 1.24
#